data_AF-A0A357HEG4-F1
#
_entry.id   AF-A0A357HEG4-F1
#
_cell.length_a   1.000
_cell.length_b   1.000
_cell.length_c   1.000
_cell.angle_alpha   90.00
_cell.angle_beta   90.00
_cell.angle_gamma   90.00
#
_symmetry.space_group_name_H-M   'P 1'
#
loop_
_entity.id
_entity.type
_entity.pdbx_description
1 polymer ?
#
loop_
_entity_poly.entity_id
_entity_poly.type
_entity_poly.pdbx_seq_one_letter_code
_entity_poly.pdbx_strand_id
1 'polypeptide(L)'
;NLPTRSEINTINKRLQEQRRENIRLKSEINKLASQIASKTKKKTKPSSKIQAIPKQDKDLSKIKGVGPKIVEKLHTQGIETLEQIAKMQLAELEKLDEQIGGNGRILRDQWGIQANQLLNH
;
A
#
# COMPACT_ATOMS: atom_id res chain seq x y z
N ASN A 1 35.30 7.35 17.80
CA ASN A 1 35.64 8.75 17.44
C ASN A 1 34.41 9.61 17.58
N LEU A 2 34.43 10.64 18.44
CA LEU A 2 33.32 11.60 18.54
C LEU A 2 33.40 12.59 17.37
N PRO A 3 32.26 12.97 16.74
CA PRO A 3 32.25 13.93 15.64
C PRO A 3 32.80 15.28 16.10
N THR A 4 33.64 15.88 15.28
CA THR A 4 34.23 17.18 15.57
C THR A 4 33.17 18.28 15.58
N ARG A 5 33.46 19.39 16.25
CA ARG A 5 32.56 20.56 16.34
C ARG A 5 32.16 21.11 14.95
N SER A 6 33.01 20.93 13.93
CA SER A 6 32.71 21.28 12.54
C SER A 6 31.71 20.31 11.89
N GLU A 7 31.87 19.00 12.16
CA GLU A 7 30.94 17.97 11.69
C GLU A 7 29.55 18.12 12.32
N ILE A 8 29.46 18.46 13.62
CA ILE A 8 28.19 18.72 14.30
C ILE A 8 27.43 19.90 13.67
N ASN A 9 28.12 20.98 13.31
CA ASN A 9 27.51 22.12 12.62
C ASN A 9 27.01 21.74 11.22
N THR A 10 27.79 20.94 10.50
CA THR A 10 27.40 20.43 9.17
C THR A 10 26.16 19.53 9.25
N ILE A 11 26.08 18.66 10.26
CA ILE A 11 24.92 17.78 10.50
C ILE A 11 23.67 18.61 10.81
N ASN A 12 23.79 19.63 11.68
CA ASN A 12 22.67 20.50 12.02
C ASN A 12 22.19 21.31 10.81
N LYS A 13 23.10 21.81 9.98
CA LYS A 13 22.76 22.53 8.75
C LYS A 13 22.01 21.62 7.78
N ARG A 14 22.52 20.41 7.53
CA ARG A 14 21.84 19.40 6.70
C ARG A 14 20.47 19.03 7.26
N LEU A 15 20.33 18.91 8.57
CA LEU A 15 19.04 18.65 9.22
C LEU A 15 18.03 19.79 9.02
N GLN A 16 18.49 21.05 9.06
CA GLN A 16 17.62 22.20 8.74
C GLN A 16 17.19 22.22 7.27
N GLU A 17 18.10 21.88 6.35
CA GLU A 17 17.79 21.75 4.92
C GLU A 17 16.77 20.64 4.67
N GLN A 18 16.96 19.46 5.28
CA GLN A 18 15.98 18.37 5.20
C GLN A 18 14.61 18.76 5.77
N ARG A 19 14.56 19.55 6.86
CA ARG A 19 13.29 20.05 7.40
C ARG A 19 12.59 21.00 6.43
N ARG A 20 13.33 21.91 5.78
CA ARG A 20 12.79 22.81 4.75
C ARG A 20 12.27 22.05 3.54
N GLU A 21 13.02 21.05 3.09
CA GLU A 21 12.63 20.21 1.96
C GLU A 21 11.40 19.37 2.28
N ASN A 22 11.30 18.82 3.50
CA ASN A 22 10.08 18.16 3.97
C ASN A 22 8.87 19.09 3.98
N ILE A 23 9.02 20.35 4.41
CA ILE A 23 7.92 21.33 4.38
C ILE A 23 7.49 21.62 2.93
N ARG A 24 8.46 21.78 2.02
CA ARG A 24 8.19 21.99 0.60
C ARG A 24 7.48 20.80 -0.03
N LEU A 25 7.96 19.58 0.19
CA LEU A 25 7.36 18.35 -0.33
C LEU A 25 5.93 18.17 0.20
N LYS A 26 5.68 18.45 1.49
CA LYS A 26 4.32 18.42 2.06
C LYS A 26 3.38 19.43 1.37
N SER A 27 3.87 20.63 1.06
CA SER A 27 3.11 21.64 0.30
C SER A 27 2.83 21.19 -1.13
N GLU A 28 3.83 20.61 -1.81
CA GLU A 28 3.69 20.05 -3.16
C GLU A 28 2.67 18.90 -3.18
N ILE A 29 2.70 18.01 -2.18
CA ILE A 29 1.72 16.92 -2.02
C ILE A 29 0.31 17.49 -1.87
N ASN A 30 0.12 18.53 -1.05
CA ASN A 30 -1.20 19.15 -0.87
C ASN A 30 -1.70 19.83 -2.16
N LYS A 31 -0.79 20.51 -2.87
CA LYS A 31 -1.08 21.13 -4.17
C LYS A 31 -1.39 20.10 -5.25
N LEU A 32 -0.66 18.98 -5.29
CA LEU A 32 -0.93 17.86 -6.20
C LEU A 32 -2.26 17.18 -5.85
N ALA A 33 -2.55 16.95 -4.56
CA ALA A 33 -3.84 16.43 -4.11
C ALA A 33 -5.00 17.36 -4.53
N SER A 34 -4.82 18.68 -4.39
CA SER A 34 -5.80 19.68 -4.86
C SER A 34 -5.97 19.66 -6.37
N GLN A 35 -4.89 19.47 -7.13
CA GLN A 35 -4.92 19.36 -8.59
C GLN A 35 -5.54 18.06 -9.08
N ILE A 36 -5.29 16.93 -8.39
CA ILE A 36 -5.94 15.64 -8.64
C ILE A 36 -7.44 15.77 -8.38
N ALA A 37 -7.83 16.42 -7.28
CA ALA A 37 -9.23 16.70 -6.95
C ALA A 37 -9.92 17.65 -7.95
N SER A 38 -9.19 18.56 -8.61
CA SER A 38 -9.74 19.41 -9.67
C SER A 38 -9.75 18.72 -11.04
N LYS A 39 -8.76 17.89 -11.39
CA LYS A 39 -8.73 17.13 -12.66
C LYS A 39 -9.75 16.01 -12.72
N THR A 40 -10.14 15.45 -11.57
CA THR A 40 -11.24 14.47 -11.47
C THR A 40 -12.62 15.12 -11.50
N LYS A 41 -12.73 16.45 -11.35
CA LYS A 41 -14.00 17.21 -11.36
C LYS A 41 -14.44 17.77 -12.74
N LYS A 42 -14.10 17.08 -13.83
CA LYS A 42 -14.93 17.08 -15.06
C LYS A 42 -15.75 15.78 -15.22
N LYS A 43 -15.86 15.01 -14.13
CA LYS A 43 -17.03 14.19 -13.77
C LYS A 43 -17.28 14.34 -12.25
N THR A 44 -18.21 15.23 -11.91
CA THR A 44 -18.99 15.30 -10.64
C THR A 44 -18.28 15.49 -9.27
N LYS A 45 -18.60 16.62 -8.62
CA LYS A 45 -18.47 16.95 -7.18
C LYS A 45 -19.52 16.16 -6.33
N PRO A 46 -19.50 16.16 -4.97
CA PRO A 46 -18.44 16.42 -3.97
C PRO A 46 -18.44 15.49 -2.71
N SER A 47 -17.34 15.51 -1.95
CA SER A 47 -17.23 15.34 -0.47
C SER A 47 -17.51 13.98 0.20
N SER A 48 -16.48 13.54 0.95
CA SER A 48 -16.55 12.86 2.26
C SER A 48 -17.61 11.77 2.44
N LYS A 49 -17.21 10.52 2.18
CA LYS A 49 -17.63 9.39 2.98
C LYS A 49 -16.75 8.20 2.63
N ILE A 50 -16.38 7.46 3.66
CA ILE A 50 -16.29 6.00 3.62
C ILE A 50 -17.44 5.51 2.75
N GLN A 51 -17.17 5.18 1.48
CA GLN A 51 -18.20 4.74 0.54
C GLN A 51 -17.55 3.76 -0.42
N ALA A 52 -17.57 2.50 0.03
CA ALA A 52 -18.11 1.40 -0.77
C ALA A 52 -18.06 1.65 -2.27
N ILE A 53 -16.97 1.19 -2.89
CA ILE A 53 -17.04 0.67 -4.25
C ILE A 53 -18.11 -0.44 -4.22
N PRO A 54 -19.24 -0.31 -4.95
CA PRO A 54 -20.15 -1.42 -5.12
C PRO A 54 -19.52 -2.30 -6.19
N LYS A 55 -18.56 -3.15 -5.82
CA LYS A 55 -17.89 -4.05 -6.75
C LYS A 55 -17.50 -5.32 -6.00
N GLN A 56 -18.50 -6.16 -5.82
CA GLN A 56 -18.34 -7.59 -5.65
C GLN A 56 -17.23 -7.95 -4.67
N ASP A 57 -17.40 -7.48 -3.44
CA ASP A 57 -17.08 -8.12 -2.16
C ASP A 57 -16.26 -9.42 -2.28
N LYS A 58 -15.04 -9.29 -2.75
CA LYS A 58 -14.06 -10.36 -2.83
C LYS A 58 -12.93 -9.92 -1.93
N ASP A 59 -13.33 -9.69 -0.67
CA ASP A 59 -12.42 -9.43 0.43
C ASP A 59 -11.32 -10.48 0.39
N LEU A 60 -10.07 -10.02 0.30
CA LEU A 60 -8.90 -10.87 0.49
C LEU A 60 -8.99 -11.66 1.81
N SER A 61 -9.68 -11.07 2.80
CA SER A 61 -10.07 -11.66 4.09
C SER A 61 -10.88 -12.96 3.99
N LYS A 62 -11.52 -13.27 2.85
CA LYS A 62 -12.27 -14.51 2.65
C LYS A 62 -11.37 -15.72 2.46
N ILE A 63 -10.11 -15.51 2.05
CA ILE A 63 -9.13 -16.58 1.97
C ILE A 63 -8.76 -17.01 3.39
N LYS A 64 -8.87 -18.32 3.66
CA LYS A 64 -8.50 -18.90 4.95
C LYS A 64 -7.01 -18.67 5.22
N GLY A 65 -6.71 -18.01 6.33
CA GLY A 65 -5.34 -17.63 6.71
C GLY A 65 -4.96 -16.18 6.39
N VAL A 66 -5.78 -15.46 5.60
CA VAL A 66 -5.64 -14.02 5.38
C VAL A 66 -6.34 -13.26 6.51
N GLY A 67 -5.54 -12.76 7.46
CA GLY A 67 -6.04 -11.87 8.51
C GLY A 67 -6.04 -10.39 8.09
N PRO A 68 -6.74 -9.51 8.83
CA PRO A 68 -6.87 -8.08 8.49
C PRO A 68 -5.51 -7.37 8.36
N LYS A 69 -4.51 -7.75 9.17
CA LYS A 69 -3.14 -7.22 9.08
C LYS A 69 -2.45 -7.56 7.75
N ILE A 70 -2.74 -8.73 7.19
CA ILE A 70 -2.18 -9.15 5.91
C ILE A 70 -2.91 -8.43 4.78
N VAL A 71 -4.23 -8.30 4.85
CA VAL A 71 -5.01 -7.51 3.88
C VAL A 71 -4.45 -6.10 3.75
N GLU A 72 -4.15 -5.44 4.87
CA GLU A 72 -3.56 -4.10 4.87
C GLU A 72 -2.19 -4.05 4.19
N LYS A 73 -1.36 -5.08 4.39
CA LYS A 73 -0.07 -5.22 3.69
C LYS A 73 -0.25 -5.50 2.20
N LEU A 74 -1.20 -6.35 1.82
CA LEU A 74 -1.53 -6.63 0.42
C LEU A 74 -2.00 -5.37 -0.29
N HIS A 75 -2.87 -4.58 0.34
CA HIS A 75 -3.30 -3.28 -0.17
C HIS A 75 -2.13 -2.31 -0.33
N THR A 76 -1.18 -2.33 0.61
CA THR A 76 0.06 -1.54 0.51
C THR A 76 0.94 -1.97 -0.68
N GLN A 77 0.90 -3.25 -1.06
CA GLN A 77 1.56 -3.79 -2.26
C GLN A 77 0.76 -3.53 -3.55
N GLY A 78 -0.42 -2.89 -3.47
CA GLY A 78 -1.31 -2.65 -4.62
C GLY A 78 -2.15 -3.87 -5.01
N ILE A 79 -2.23 -4.87 -4.15
CA ILE A 79 -3.11 -6.04 -4.30
C ILE A 79 -4.40 -5.75 -3.54
N GLU A 80 -5.47 -5.49 -4.28
CA GLU A 80 -6.78 -5.13 -3.73
C GLU A 80 -7.85 -6.18 -4.04
N THR A 81 -7.58 -7.14 -4.93
CA THR A 81 -8.57 -8.12 -5.38
C THR A 81 -8.07 -9.56 -5.39
N LEU A 82 -8.99 -10.51 -5.20
CA LEU A 82 -8.71 -11.95 -5.32
C LEU A 82 -8.22 -12.32 -6.73
N GLU A 83 -8.64 -11.59 -7.78
CA GLU A 83 -8.17 -11.81 -9.15
C GLU A 83 -6.67 -11.63 -9.29
N GLN A 84 -6.08 -10.66 -8.59
CA GLN A 84 -4.64 -10.45 -8.62
C GLN A 84 -3.93 -11.64 -7.99
N ILE A 85 -4.39 -12.12 -6.82
CA ILE A 85 -3.82 -13.30 -6.15
C ILE A 85 -4.01 -14.57 -6.98
N ALA A 86 -5.17 -14.75 -7.62
CA ALA A 86 -5.48 -15.89 -8.45
C ALA A 86 -4.66 -15.97 -9.75
N LYS A 87 -4.25 -14.81 -10.28
CA LYS A 87 -3.39 -14.69 -11.47
C LYS A 87 -1.90 -14.78 -11.15
N MET A 88 -1.51 -14.59 -9.89
CA MET A 88 -0.12 -14.69 -9.47
C MET A 88 0.42 -16.11 -9.60
N GLN A 89 1.65 -16.22 -10.08
CA GLN A 89 2.36 -17.50 -10.10
C GLN A 89 2.89 -17.89 -8.73
N LEU A 90 3.24 -19.17 -8.55
CA LEU A 90 3.78 -19.70 -7.30
C LEU A 90 5.00 -18.90 -6.81
N ALA A 91 5.89 -18.50 -7.74
CA ALA A 91 7.06 -17.68 -7.44
C ALA A 91 6.71 -16.24 -7.00
N GLU A 92 5.60 -15.68 -7.50
CA GLU A 92 5.13 -14.35 -7.07
C GLU A 92 4.45 -14.42 -5.71
N LEU A 93 3.69 -15.48 -5.45
CA LEU A 93 3.10 -15.73 -4.13
C LEU A 93 4.17 -15.95 -3.06
N GLU A 94 5.28 -16.58 -3.39
CA GLU A 94 6.42 -16.77 -2.50
C GLU A 94 7.12 -15.45 -2.16
N LYS A 95 7.38 -14.62 -3.19
CA LYS A 95 7.89 -13.25 -2.98
C LYS A 95 6.93 -12.39 -2.15
N LEU A 96 5.63 -12.52 -2.42
CA LEU A 96 4.60 -11.81 -1.69
C LEU A 96 4.56 -12.25 -0.22
N ASP A 97 4.70 -13.55 0.03
CA ASP A 97 4.77 -14.12 1.38
C ASP A 97 5.96 -13.55 2.16
N GLU A 98 7.13 -13.49 1.54
CA GLU A 98 8.33 -12.91 2.14
C GLU A 98 8.15 -11.41 2.41
N GLN A 99 7.55 -10.67 1.47
CA GLN A 99 7.31 -9.24 1.60
C GLN A 99 6.30 -8.88 2.70
N ILE A 100 5.22 -9.66 2.82
CA ILE A 100 4.18 -9.40 3.84
C ILE A 100 4.46 -10.11 5.16
N GLY A 101 5.48 -10.97 5.22
CA GLY A 101 5.81 -11.79 6.38
C GLY A 101 4.75 -12.85 6.67
N GLY A 102 4.27 -13.51 5.61
CA GLY A 102 3.28 -14.59 5.66
C GLY A 102 3.80 -15.87 6.31
N ASN A 103 5.12 -16.05 6.44
CA ASN A 103 5.76 -17.24 7.01
C ASN A 103 5.32 -18.54 6.31
N GLY A 104 5.25 -18.51 4.98
CA GLY A 104 4.82 -19.62 4.13
C GLY A 104 3.30 -19.87 4.14
N ARG A 105 2.50 -19.02 4.79
CA ARG A 105 1.05 -19.20 4.86
C ARG A 105 0.38 -19.03 3.49
N ILE A 106 0.91 -18.17 2.63
CA ILE A 106 0.34 -17.98 1.29
C ILE A 106 0.40 -19.29 0.48
N LEU A 107 1.52 -20.01 0.59
CA LEU A 107 1.77 -21.28 -0.08
C LEU A 107 1.07 -22.45 0.62
N ARG A 108 1.20 -22.53 1.95
CA ARG A 108 0.64 -23.61 2.78
C ARG A 108 -0.89 -23.62 2.71
N ASP A 109 -1.51 -22.46 2.81
CA ASP A 109 -2.95 -22.30 2.70
C ASP A 109 -3.38 -22.11 1.23
N GLN A 110 -2.48 -22.22 0.25
CA GLN A 110 -2.77 -22.20 -1.18
C GLN A 110 -3.68 -21.04 -1.61
N TRP A 111 -3.30 -19.81 -1.26
CA TRP A 111 -4.15 -18.62 -1.47
C TRP A 111 -4.56 -18.42 -2.92
N GLY A 112 -3.70 -18.76 -3.90
CA GLY A 112 -4.04 -18.71 -5.32
C GLY A 112 -5.18 -19.66 -5.72
N ILE A 113 -5.24 -20.86 -5.13
CA ILE A 113 -6.32 -21.83 -5.37
C ILE A 113 -7.61 -21.34 -4.70
N GLN A 114 -7.53 -20.89 -3.45
CA GLN A 114 -8.68 -20.33 -2.74
C GLN A 114 -9.23 -19.08 -3.45
N ALA A 115 -8.36 -18.20 -3.94
CA ALA A 115 -8.74 -17.03 -4.70
C ALA A 115 -9.48 -17.43 -5.99
N ASN A 116 -8.97 -18.40 -6.76
CA ASN A 116 -9.67 -18.93 -7.94
C ASN A 116 -11.04 -19.55 -7.59
N GLN A 117 -11.14 -20.29 -6.49
CA GLN A 117 -12.42 -20.86 -6.03
C GLN A 117 -13.44 -19.78 -5.66
N LEU A 118 -13.00 -18.74 -4.94
CA LEU A 118 -13.82 -17.59 -4.58
C LEU A 118 -14.16 -16.72 -5.80
N LEU A 119 -13.40 -16.81 -6.90
CA LEU A 119 -13.67 -16.07 -8.12
C LEU A 119 -14.75 -16.72 -8.98
N ASN A 120 -14.75 -18.05 -9.05
CA ASN A 120 -15.66 -18.87 -9.85
C ASN A 120 -16.99 -19.19 -9.15
N HIS A 121 -17.21 -18.63 -7.96
CA HIS A 121 -18.42 -18.79 -7.14
C HIS A 121 -19.10 -17.43 -6.93
#